data_AF-A0A165JWR2-F1
#
_entry.id   AF-A0A165JWR2-F1
#
_cell.length_a   1.000
_cell.length_b   1.000
_cell.length_c   1.000
_cell.angle_alpha   90.00
_cell.angle_beta   90.00
_cell.angle_gamma   90.00
#
_symmetry.space_group_name_H-M   'P 1'
#
loop_
_entity.id
_entity.type
_entity.pdbx_description
1 polymer ?
#
loop_
_entity_poly.entity_id
_entity_poly.type
_entity_poly.pdbx_seq_one_letter_code
_entity_poly.pdbx_strand_id
1 'polypeptide(L)'
;MERWEVVERAVLLAVGVALLGLCGWLAFVRMGPERFVGLALLAPCVYWVFWQALHKESKKSVSALSDFQEPKTSADDGPFARAEADMAKVFQRGIQLERQGRLDEEAKMQINAQLQEISDQLGQKVAQKLSSAPAMRRQRREPWWKLYVASLFLLALAGGVLEVVVGTYFVPSFGRAYQSVFPILMALAVPIFGFLLFRIERQQNTLAGRFPSWGVRWIFVFPAMVLACSLLVLLSPYGWSALAGWMVGVADAPAQQAKVSSVEVAKPKYGKCDQHAALVIDGASARICIEGRSVGDLPKAGDTVSVRGRSSFLGLFVEEVRVLRQP
;
A
#
# COMPACT_ATOMS: atom_id res chain seq x y z
N MET A 1 7.90 14.80 -21.39
CA MET A 1 7.26 14.36 -20.13
C MET A 1 5.79 14.72 -20.23
N GLU A 2 4.89 13.75 -20.13
CA GLU A 2 3.46 14.04 -20.32
C GLU A 2 2.87 14.71 -19.09
N ARG A 3 1.95 15.68 -19.30
CA ARG A 3 1.28 16.43 -18.24
C ARG A 3 0.68 15.53 -17.14
N TRP A 4 0.31 14.29 -17.48
CA TRP A 4 -0.24 13.32 -16.54
C TRP A 4 0.78 12.74 -15.56
N GLU A 5 2.02 12.47 -15.99
CA GLU A 5 3.08 11.99 -15.09
C GLU A 5 3.45 13.06 -14.05
N VAL A 6 3.37 14.33 -14.45
CA VAL A 6 3.58 15.48 -13.55
C VAL A 6 2.47 15.53 -12.50
N VAL A 7 1.21 15.30 -12.89
CA VAL A 7 0.06 15.27 -11.97
C VAL A 7 0.12 14.07 -11.02
N GLU A 8 0.43 12.86 -11.52
CA GLU A 8 0.57 11.66 -10.68
C GLU A 8 1.66 11.86 -9.61
N ARG A 9 2.80 12.44 -9.99
CA ARG A 9 3.88 12.78 -9.05
C ARG A 9 3.45 13.85 -8.05
N ALA A 10 2.79 14.90 -8.51
CA ALA A 10 2.30 15.95 -7.62
C ALA A 10 1.33 15.39 -6.58
N VAL A 11 0.45 14.46 -6.98
CA VAL A 11 -0.47 13.79 -6.06
C VAL A 11 0.27 12.86 -5.10
N LEU A 12 1.20 12.02 -5.58
CA LEU A 12 1.99 11.14 -4.71
C LEU A 12 2.85 11.93 -3.72
N LEU A 13 3.45 13.05 -4.15
CA LEU A 13 4.19 13.96 -3.28
C LEU A 13 3.26 14.62 -2.27
N ALA A 14 2.09 15.12 -2.68
CA ALA A 14 1.11 15.70 -1.76
C ALA A 14 0.64 14.70 -0.71
N VAL A 15 0.36 13.44 -1.11
CA VAL A 15 0.02 12.35 -0.17
C VAL A 15 1.20 12.03 0.73
N GLY A 16 2.42 11.96 0.20
CA GLY A 16 3.63 11.74 0.99
C GLY A 16 3.85 12.82 2.04
N VAL A 17 3.66 14.10 1.67
CA VAL A 17 3.72 15.26 2.57
C VAL A 17 2.62 15.19 3.63
N ALA A 18 1.39 14.82 3.25
CA ALA A 18 0.29 14.64 4.21
C ALA A 18 0.58 13.52 5.21
N LEU A 19 1.12 12.39 4.76
CA LEU A 19 1.53 11.29 5.64
C LEU A 19 2.70 11.68 6.55
N LEU A 20 3.67 12.47 6.06
CA LEU A 20 4.73 13.04 6.90
C LEU A 20 4.17 14.01 7.94
N GLY A 21 3.20 14.85 7.56
CA GLY A 21 2.49 15.72 8.49
C GLY A 21 1.76 14.92 9.56
N LEU A 22 1.11 13.81 9.18
CA LEU A 22 0.48 12.88 10.12
C LEU A 22 1.51 12.21 11.05
N CYS A 23 2.66 11.77 10.53
CA CYS A 23 3.77 11.23 11.33
C CYS A 23 4.32 12.29 12.30
N GLY A 24 4.50 13.53 11.86
CA GLY A 24 4.96 14.66 12.68
C GLY A 24 3.95 15.03 13.77
N TRP A 25 2.67 15.06 13.43
CA TRP A 25 1.57 15.26 14.38
C TRP A 25 1.54 14.14 15.43
N LEU A 26 1.67 12.89 14.99
CA LEU A 26 1.82 11.73 15.88
C LEU A 26 3.08 11.83 16.75
N ALA A 27 4.17 12.43 16.27
CA ALA A 27 5.36 12.64 17.10
C ALA A 27 5.14 13.76 18.15
N PHE A 28 4.46 14.86 17.80
CA PHE A 28 4.38 16.06 18.65
C PHE A 28 3.30 16.03 19.74
N VAL A 29 2.14 15.40 19.51
CA VAL A 29 0.95 15.62 20.38
C VAL A 29 0.96 14.84 21.73
N ARG A 30 1.94 13.96 21.99
CA ARG A 30 2.29 13.30 23.29
C ARG A 30 3.09 12.02 23.00
N MET A 31 4.30 11.88 23.55
CA MET A 31 5.13 10.68 23.34
C MET A 31 4.59 9.50 24.15
N GLY A 32 4.12 8.44 23.48
CA GLY A 32 3.74 7.17 24.09
C GLY A 32 4.11 5.98 23.18
N PRO A 33 4.35 4.77 23.72
CA PRO A 33 4.95 3.64 23.01
C PRO A 33 4.15 3.14 21.78
N GLU A 34 2.82 3.18 21.77
CA GLU A 34 2.06 2.80 20.56
C GLU A 34 2.18 3.78 19.41
N ARG A 35 2.66 5.01 19.64
CA ARG A 35 2.98 5.89 18.53
C ARG A 35 4.19 5.40 17.77
N PHE A 36 5.10 4.65 18.39
CA PHE A 36 6.14 3.92 17.66
C PHE A 36 5.54 2.79 16.82
N VAL A 37 4.46 2.14 17.24
CA VAL A 37 3.75 1.16 16.40
C VAL A 37 3.04 1.86 15.24
N GLY A 38 2.36 2.98 15.49
CA GLY A 38 1.75 3.81 14.45
C GLY A 38 2.77 4.37 13.46
N LEU A 39 3.90 4.90 13.95
CA LEU A 39 5.04 5.33 13.13
C LEU A 39 5.69 4.16 12.42
N ALA A 40 5.85 3.00 13.05
CA ALA A 40 6.43 1.81 12.42
C ALA A 40 5.52 1.22 11.34
N LEU A 41 4.19 1.41 11.45
CA LEU A 41 3.23 1.03 10.41
C LEU A 41 3.15 2.08 9.29
N LEU A 42 3.21 3.38 9.63
CA LEU A 42 3.18 4.47 8.66
C LEU A 42 4.50 4.68 7.93
N ALA A 43 5.64 4.42 8.55
CA ALA A 43 6.96 4.62 7.96
C ALA A 43 7.17 3.79 6.68
N PRO A 44 6.81 2.49 6.61
CA PRO A 44 6.80 1.74 5.37
C PRO A 44 5.86 2.34 4.32
N CYS A 45 4.72 2.90 4.70
CA CYS A 45 3.79 3.55 3.77
C CYS A 45 4.37 4.86 3.21
N VAL A 46 4.92 5.72 4.07
CA VAL A 46 5.62 6.96 3.68
C VAL A 46 6.79 6.61 2.76
N TYR A 47 7.64 5.68 3.18
CA TYR A 47 8.76 5.18 2.38
C TYR A 47 8.29 4.66 1.03
N TRP A 48 7.23 3.85 0.99
CA TRP A 48 6.70 3.30 -0.26
C TRP A 48 6.15 4.38 -1.19
N VAL A 49 5.42 5.38 -0.66
CA VAL A 49 4.89 6.51 -1.45
C VAL A 49 6.03 7.34 -2.05
N PHE A 50 7.04 7.69 -1.24
CA PHE A 50 8.21 8.42 -1.74
C PHE A 50 9.06 7.58 -2.69
N TRP A 51 9.22 6.28 -2.42
CA TRP A 51 9.90 5.34 -3.31
C TRP A 51 9.19 5.27 -4.67
N GLN A 52 7.86 5.20 -4.71
CA GLN A 52 7.09 5.25 -5.96
C GLN A 52 7.24 6.60 -6.67
N ALA A 53 7.23 7.71 -5.93
CA ALA A 53 7.39 9.05 -6.49
C ALA A 53 8.79 9.26 -7.10
N LEU A 54 9.85 8.72 -6.46
CA LEU A 54 11.25 8.98 -6.81
C LEU A 54 11.88 7.89 -7.70
N HIS A 55 11.64 6.60 -7.44
CA HIS A 55 12.37 5.50 -8.11
C HIS A 55 11.70 4.95 -9.38
N LYS A 56 10.45 5.32 -9.67
CA LYS A 56 9.72 4.89 -10.89
C LYS A 56 10.42 5.37 -12.18
N GLU A 57 11.31 6.37 -12.10
CA GLU A 57 12.16 6.79 -13.21
C GLU A 57 13.31 5.82 -13.51
N SER A 58 14.01 5.32 -12.47
CA SER A 58 15.18 4.43 -12.68
C SER A 58 14.79 3.08 -13.28
N LYS A 59 13.59 2.57 -12.97
CA LYS A 59 13.11 1.32 -13.56
C LYS A 59 12.65 1.49 -14.99
N LYS A 60 12.10 2.65 -15.36
CA LYS A 60 11.69 2.93 -16.76
C LYS A 60 12.90 3.04 -17.68
N SER A 61 14.05 3.54 -17.21
CA SER A 61 15.28 3.56 -18.01
C SER A 61 15.88 2.17 -18.15
N VAL A 62 15.95 1.40 -17.07
CA VAL A 62 16.50 0.02 -17.10
C VAL A 62 15.58 -0.96 -17.82
N SER A 63 14.26 -0.85 -17.68
CA SER A 63 13.31 -1.71 -18.39
C SER A 63 13.19 -1.35 -19.87
N ALA A 64 13.38 -0.07 -20.24
CA ALA A 64 13.50 0.30 -21.65
C ALA A 64 14.78 -0.26 -22.28
N LEU A 65 15.84 -0.47 -21.49
CA LEU A 65 17.06 -1.16 -21.91
C LEU A 65 16.91 -2.70 -21.91
N SER A 66 16.10 -3.28 -21.02
CA SER A 66 15.89 -4.74 -20.95
C SER A 66 14.79 -5.27 -21.88
N ASP A 67 13.75 -4.48 -22.19
CA ASP A 67 12.75 -4.80 -23.23
C ASP A 67 13.33 -4.64 -24.64
N PHE A 68 14.57 -4.14 -24.74
CA PHE A 68 15.48 -4.39 -25.86
C PHE A 68 16.00 -5.84 -25.89
N GLN A 69 15.32 -6.75 -25.18
CA GLN A 69 15.51 -8.19 -25.30
C GLN A 69 15.40 -8.56 -26.77
N GLU A 70 16.46 -9.22 -27.27
CA GLU A 70 16.58 -9.63 -28.66
C GLU A 70 15.22 -10.10 -29.18
N PRO A 71 14.69 -9.48 -30.25
CA PRO A 71 13.50 -10.02 -30.88
C PRO A 71 13.82 -11.50 -31.11
N LYS A 72 12.98 -12.40 -30.56
CA LYS A 72 12.98 -13.81 -30.97
C LYS A 72 12.69 -13.79 -32.46
N THR A 73 13.75 -13.61 -33.24
CA THR A 73 13.76 -13.75 -34.67
C THR A 73 13.40 -15.20 -34.89
N SER A 74 12.14 -15.45 -35.20
CA SER A 74 11.76 -16.55 -36.07
C SER A 74 12.86 -16.63 -37.13
N ALA A 75 13.52 -17.79 -37.18
CA ALA A 75 14.88 -17.99 -37.63
C ALA A 75 15.14 -17.75 -39.14
N ASP A 76 14.38 -16.87 -39.80
CA ASP A 76 14.18 -17.03 -41.24
C ASP A 76 14.01 -15.71 -42.02
N ASP A 77 14.70 -14.61 -41.65
CA ASP A 77 15.01 -13.44 -42.54
C ASP A 77 15.27 -12.10 -41.80
N GLY A 78 15.73 -12.14 -40.55
CA GLY A 78 16.10 -10.90 -39.84
C GLY A 78 17.33 -10.22 -40.47
N PRO A 79 17.41 -8.87 -40.54
CA PRO A 79 18.63 -8.17 -40.97
C PRO A 79 19.85 -8.50 -40.11
N PHE A 80 19.64 -8.95 -38.87
CA PHE A 80 20.68 -9.49 -38.00
C PHE A 80 21.20 -10.85 -38.46
N ALA A 81 20.33 -11.77 -38.88
CA ALA A 81 20.74 -13.07 -39.42
C ALA A 81 21.56 -12.93 -40.70
N ARG A 82 21.23 -11.93 -41.55
CA ARG A 82 22.03 -11.61 -42.75
C ARG A 82 23.40 -11.04 -42.39
N ALA A 83 23.46 -10.12 -41.41
CA ALA A 83 24.72 -9.57 -40.94
C ALA A 83 25.62 -10.62 -40.26
N GLU A 84 25.03 -11.53 -39.47
CA GLU A 84 25.74 -12.66 -38.86
C GLU A 84 26.33 -13.59 -39.94
N ALA A 85 25.54 -13.92 -40.97
CA ALA A 85 26.02 -14.72 -42.11
C ALA A 85 27.14 -14.02 -42.89
N ASP A 86 27.06 -12.70 -43.08
CA ASP A 86 28.08 -11.94 -43.80
C ASP A 86 29.38 -11.79 -42.97
N MET A 87 29.27 -11.57 -41.65
CA MET A 87 30.42 -11.61 -40.75
C MET A 87 31.08 -13.00 -40.76
N ALA A 88 30.29 -14.08 -40.69
CA ALA A 88 30.81 -15.45 -40.74
C ALA A 88 31.59 -15.73 -42.04
N LYS A 89 31.13 -15.23 -43.19
CA LYS A 89 31.84 -15.35 -44.47
C LYS A 89 33.18 -14.61 -44.46
N VAL A 90 33.22 -13.39 -43.92
CA VAL A 90 34.46 -12.60 -43.80
C VAL A 90 35.48 -13.32 -42.90
N PHE A 91 35.03 -13.87 -41.77
CA PHE A 91 35.89 -14.68 -40.89
C PHE A 91 36.39 -15.96 -41.57
N GLN A 92 35.53 -16.70 -42.26
CA GLN A 92 35.96 -17.90 -43.00
C GLN A 92 36.99 -17.58 -44.08
N ARG A 93 36.85 -16.44 -44.77
CA ARG A 93 37.83 -15.98 -45.76
C ARG A 93 39.18 -15.65 -45.11
N GLY A 94 39.17 -14.99 -43.96
CA GLY A 94 40.38 -14.73 -43.17
C GLY A 94 41.11 -16.02 -42.78
N ILE A 95 40.37 -17.02 -42.28
CA ILE A 95 40.92 -18.34 -41.92
C ILE A 95 41.50 -19.06 -43.15
N GLN A 96 40.86 -18.96 -44.31
CA GLN A 96 41.37 -19.56 -45.55
C GLN A 96 42.66 -18.89 -46.01
N LEU A 97 42.75 -17.56 -45.96
CA LEU A 97 43.95 -16.81 -46.32
C LEU A 97 45.11 -17.10 -45.37
N GLU A 98 44.83 -17.23 -44.08
CA GLU A 98 45.81 -17.65 -43.06
C GLU A 98 46.37 -19.04 -43.37
N ARG A 99 45.50 -20.02 -43.64
CA ARG A 99 45.91 -21.39 -44.00
C ARG A 99 46.73 -21.46 -45.29
N GLN A 100 46.51 -20.53 -46.21
CA GLN A 100 47.30 -20.44 -47.45
C GLN A 100 48.62 -19.69 -47.27
N GLY A 101 48.91 -19.14 -46.08
CA GLY A 101 50.09 -18.30 -45.85
C GLY A 101 50.02 -16.97 -46.61
N ARG A 102 48.82 -16.54 -47.03
CA ARG A 102 48.57 -15.34 -47.83
C ARG A 102 47.90 -14.22 -47.03
N LEU A 103 47.96 -14.29 -45.71
CA LEU A 103 47.44 -13.26 -44.82
C LEU A 103 48.49 -12.17 -44.62
N ASP A 104 48.71 -11.38 -45.67
CA ASP A 104 49.53 -10.19 -45.61
C ASP A 104 48.81 -9.06 -44.84
N GLU A 105 49.57 -8.02 -44.48
CA GLU A 105 49.01 -6.86 -43.77
C GLU A 105 47.93 -6.14 -44.60
N GLU A 106 48.01 -6.21 -45.92
CA GLU A 106 47.01 -5.66 -46.82
C GLU A 106 45.68 -6.43 -46.72
N ALA A 107 45.71 -7.77 -46.72
CA ALA A 107 44.52 -8.59 -46.50
C ALA A 107 43.89 -8.37 -45.11
N LYS A 108 44.71 -8.18 -44.06
CA LYS A 108 44.20 -7.85 -42.72
C LYS A 108 43.49 -6.50 -42.71
N MET A 109 44.05 -5.48 -43.36
CA MET A 109 43.40 -4.18 -43.48
C MET A 109 42.08 -4.26 -44.24
N GLN A 110 42.01 -5.04 -45.31
CA GLN A 110 40.77 -5.25 -46.07
C GLN A 110 39.69 -5.97 -45.24
N ILE A 111 40.07 -7.01 -44.48
CA ILE A 111 39.14 -7.74 -43.60
C ILE A 111 38.60 -6.81 -42.49
N ASN A 112 39.46 -6.02 -41.86
CA ASN A 112 39.06 -5.07 -40.83
C ASN A 112 38.13 -3.98 -41.38
N ALA A 113 38.43 -3.45 -42.57
CA ALA A 113 37.57 -2.48 -43.25
C ALA A 113 36.18 -3.06 -43.54
N GLN A 114 36.10 -4.31 -44.02
CA GLN A 114 34.82 -4.98 -44.27
C GLN A 114 34.02 -5.24 -42.98
N LEU A 115 34.69 -5.64 -41.89
CA LEU A 115 34.04 -5.82 -40.59
C LEU A 115 33.48 -4.50 -40.05
N GLN A 116 34.22 -3.41 -40.22
CA GLN A 116 33.79 -2.08 -39.79
C GLN A 116 32.59 -1.59 -40.61
N GLU A 117 32.59 -1.80 -41.93
CA GLU A 117 31.46 -1.46 -42.78
C GLU A 117 30.18 -2.25 -42.40
N ILE A 118 30.30 -3.55 -42.15
CA ILE A 118 29.16 -4.37 -41.69
C ILE A 118 28.63 -3.87 -40.34
N SER A 119 29.53 -3.51 -39.42
CA SER A 119 29.17 -2.96 -38.11
C SER A 119 28.42 -1.63 -38.23
N ASP A 120 28.91 -0.71 -39.07
CA ASP A 120 28.31 0.60 -39.30
C ASP A 120 26.92 0.47 -39.95
N GLN A 121 26.76 -0.42 -40.93
CA GLN A 121 25.46 -0.71 -41.54
C GLN A 121 24.46 -1.28 -40.53
N LEU A 122 24.91 -2.14 -39.61
CA LEU A 122 24.06 -2.69 -38.56
C LEU A 122 23.66 -1.58 -37.57
N GLY A 123 24.61 -0.75 -37.16
CA GLY A 123 24.39 0.40 -36.28
C GLY A 123 23.36 1.38 -36.85
N GLN A 124 23.47 1.72 -38.14
CA GLN A 124 22.50 2.57 -38.83
C GLN A 124 21.12 1.93 -38.91
N LYS A 125 21.00 0.64 -39.24
CA LYS A 125 19.70 -0.06 -39.30
C LYS A 125 19.04 -0.16 -37.93
N VAL A 126 19.82 -0.37 -36.86
CA VAL A 126 19.31 -0.39 -35.49
C VAL A 126 18.86 1.00 -35.06
N ALA A 127 19.66 2.04 -35.31
CA ALA A 127 19.29 3.43 -35.05
C ALA A 127 18.04 3.85 -35.83
N GLN A 128 17.94 3.43 -37.10
CA GLN A 128 16.78 3.68 -37.95
C GLN A 128 15.55 2.96 -37.38
N LYS A 129 15.64 1.66 -37.04
CA LYS A 129 14.52 0.93 -36.41
C LYS A 129 14.12 1.48 -35.05
N LEU A 130 15.09 1.98 -34.27
CA LEU A 130 14.84 2.69 -33.01
C LEU A 130 14.06 3.98 -33.23
N SER A 131 14.42 4.76 -34.26
CA SER A 131 13.74 6.01 -34.62
C SER A 131 12.40 5.80 -35.33
N SER A 132 12.26 4.71 -36.09
CA SER A 132 11.09 4.41 -36.93
C SER A 132 10.12 3.46 -36.25
N ALA A 133 10.50 2.81 -35.14
CA ALA A 133 9.55 2.22 -34.24
C ALA A 133 8.63 3.38 -33.83
N PRO A 134 7.38 3.45 -34.33
CA PRO A 134 6.44 4.46 -33.84
C PRO A 134 6.49 4.31 -32.34
N ALA A 135 6.47 5.41 -31.57
CA ALA A 135 6.52 5.39 -30.11
C ALA A 135 5.46 4.43 -29.55
N MET A 136 5.77 3.14 -29.56
CA MET A 136 4.93 2.03 -29.17
C MET A 136 5.13 1.82 -27.68
N ARG A 137 5.57 2.89 -26.99
CA ARG A 137 4.82 3.39 -25.84
C ARG A 137 3.38 3.69 -26.28
N ARG A 138 2.64 2.62 -26.60
CA ARG A 138 1.26 2.48 -26.18
C ARG A 138 1.35 2.59 -24.68
N GLN A 139 1.34 3.83 -24.22
CA GLN A 139 1.19 4.21 -22.85
C GLN A 139 -0.15 3.62 -22.50
N ARG A 140 -0.10 2.40 -21.96
CA ARG A 140 -1.26 1.67 -21.50
C ARG A 140 -1.71 2.52 -20.33
N ARG A 141 -2.57 3.52 -20.60
CA ARG A 141 -3.12 4.46 -19.63
C ARG A 141 -3.42 3.60 -18.42
N GLU A 142 -2.62 3.79 -17.36
CA GLU A 142 -2.83 3.02 -16.16
C GLU A 142 -4.27 3.30 -15.77
N PRO A 143 -5.10 2.26 -15.70
CA PRO A 143 -6.52 2.50 -15.70
C PRO A 143 -6.83 3.18 -14.38
N TRP A 144 -7.43 4.37 -14.48
CA TRP A 144 -7.70 5.31 -13.38
C TRP A 144 -8.25 4.61 -12.13
N TRP A 145 -9.07 3.57 -12.28
CA TRP A 145 -9.60 2.75 -11.18
C TRP A 145 -8.53 2.22 -10.22
N LYS A 146 -7.29 1.95 -10.67
CA LYS A 146 -6.20 1.50 -9.78
C LYS A 146 -5.86 2.57 -8.74
N LEU A 147 -5.85 3.84 -9.13
CA LEU A 147 -5.61 4.96 -8.21
C LEU A 147 -6.75 5.05 -7.19
N TYR A 148 -8.01 4.90 -7.62
CA TYR A 148 -9.15 4.90 -6.70
C TYR A 148 -9.09 3.74 -5.70
N VAL A 149 -8.77 2.53 -6.15
CA VAL A 149 -8.63 1.36 -5.26
C VAL A 149 -7.48 1.57 -4.28
N ALA A 150 -6.33 2.07 -4.73
CA ALA A 150 -5.20 2.37 -3.86
C ALA A 150 -5.54 3.44 -2.82
N SER A 151 -6.19 4.54 -3.23
CA SER A 151 -6.63 5.60 -2.32
C SER A 151 -7.66 5.12 -1.31
N LEU A 152 -8.64 4.31 -1.74
CA LEU A 152 -9.63 3.71 -0.85
C LEU A 152 -8.96 2.77 0.17
N PHE A 153 -7.96 2.01 -0.25
CA PHE A 153 -7.22 1.13 0.65
C PHE A 153 -6.38 1.92 1.66
N LEU A 154 -5.73 3.00 1.24
CA LEU A 154 -5.02 3.92 2.14
C LEU A 154 -5.98 4.55 3.16
N LEU A 155 -7.16 4.96 2.71
CA LEU A 155 -8.19 5.53 3.58
C LEU A 155 -8.72 4.49 4.58
N ALA A 156 -8.90 3.25 4.15
CA ALA A 156 -9.27 2.14 5.03
C ALA A 156 -8.17 1.86 6.07
N LEU A 157 -6.91 1.87 5.65
CA LEU A 157 -5.75 1.67 6.53
C LEU A 157 -5.64 2.77 7.58
N ALA A 158 -5.77 4.03 7.15
CA ALA A 158 -5.81 5.16 8.06
C ALA A 158 -6.98 5.04 9.06
N GLY A 159 -8.17 4.64 8.60
CA GLY A 159 -9.31 4.36 9.47
C GLY A 159 -9.04 3.25 10.48
N GLY A 160 -8.41 2.14 10.06
CA GLY A 160 -8.03 1.05 10.97
C GLY A 160 -7.01 1.48 12.03
N VAL A 161 -6.03 2.31 11.67
CA VAL A 161 -5.07 2.87 12.64
C VAL A 161 -5.78 3.82 13.61
N LEU A 162 -6.69 4.67 13.11
CA LEU A 162 -7.48 5.56 13.95
C LEU A 162 -8.36 4.79 14.94
N GLU A 163 -8.91 3.65 14.55
CA GLU A 163 -9.70 2.80 15.45
C GLU A 163 -8.87 2.30 16.64
N VAL A 164 -7.64 1.85 16.39
CA VAL A 164 -6.73 1.42 17.46
C VAL A 164 -6.31 2.59 18.37
N VAL A 165 -6.15 3.78 17.80
CA VAL A 165 -5.58 4.95 18.50
C VAL A 165 -6.62 5.77 19.25
N VAL A 166 -7.81 5.95 18.67
CA VAL A 166 -8.88 6.87 19.07
C VAL A 166 -10.17 6.11 19.40
N GLY A 167 -10.43 4.99 18.73
CA GLY A 167 -11.64 4.17 18.92
C GLY A 167 -11.80 3.63 20.34
N THR A 168 -10.70 3.44 21.08
CA THR A 168 -10.72 3.05 22.51
C THR A 168 -11.32 4.09 23.46
N TYR A 169 -11.66 5.28 22.97
CA TYR A 169 -12.32 6.34 23.74
C TYR A 169 -13.66 6.76 23.15
N PHE A 170 -14.14 6.07 22.11
CA PHE A 170 -15.34 6.46 21.37
C PHE A 170 -16.44 5.42 21.50
N VAL A 171 -17.65 5.89 21.78
CA VAL A 171 -18.86 5.07 21.83
C VAL A 171 -19.71 5.40 20.61
N PRO A 172 -19.72 4.54 19.59
CA PRO A 172 -20.46 4.79 18.36
C PRO A 172 -21.96 4.68 18.61
N SER A 173 -22.73 5.68 18.18
CA SER A 173 -24.20 5.71 18.32
C SER A 173 -24.87 4.59 17.49
N PHE A 174 -24.26 4.24 16.37
CA PHE A 174 -24.74 3.23 15.42
C PHE A 174 -24.17 1.82 15.68
N GLY A 175 -23.45 1.60 16.78
CA GLY A 175 -22.73 0.35 17.05
C GLY A 175 -23.60 -0.91 16.96
N ARG A 176 -24.82 -0.89 17.53
CA ARG A 176 -25.75 -2.04 17.48
C ARG A 176 -26.26 -2.34 16.06
N ALA A 177 -26.65 -1.29 15.32
CA ALA A 177 -27.11 -1.44 13.94
C ALA A 177 -25.98 -1.92 13.02
N TYR A 178 -24.75 -1.47 13.27
CA TYR A 178 -23.60 -1.92 12.49
C TYR A 178 -23.22 -3.36 12.81
N GLN A 179 -23.22 -3.76 14.09
CA GLN A 179 -22.92 -5.13 14.50
C GLN A 179 -23.88 -6.16 13.89
N SER A 180 -25.16 -5.84 13.72
CA SER A 180 -26.12 -6.75 13.09
C SER A 180 -25.90 -6.91 11.58
N VAL A 181 -25.42 -5.86 10.91
CA VAL A 181 -25.18 -5.85 9.46
C VAL A 181 -23.74 -6.28 9.11
N PHE A 182 -22.80 -6.22 10.05
CA PHE A 182 -21.40 -6.60 9.90
C PHE A 182 -21.18 -7.99 9.28
N PRO A 183 -21.82 -9.09 9.72
CA PRO A 183 -21.60 -10.41 9.11
C PRO A 183 -22.05 -10.45 7.65
N ILE A 184 -23.12 -9.72 7.29
CA ILE A 184 -23.61 -9.62 5.91
C ILE A 184 -22.60 -8.83 5.07
N LEU A 185 -22.11 -7.70 5.57
CA LEU A 185 -21.08 -6.91 4.89
C LEU A 185 -19.79 -7.71 4.71
N MET A 186 -19.39 -8.50 5.70
CA MET A 186 -18.21 -9.35 5.60
C MET A 186 -18.39 -10.46 4.57
N ALA A 187 -19.57 -11.12 4.56
CA ALA A 187 -19.90 -12.13 3.57
C ALA A 187 -19.89 -11.58 2.13
N LEU A 188 -20.25 -10.31 1.94
CA LEU A 188 -20.18 -9.63 0.63
C LEU A 188 -18.78 -9.11 0.30
N ALA A 189 -18.04 -8.58 1.28
CA ALA A 189 -16.72 -8.00 1.08
C ALA A 189 -15.68 -9.06 0.67
N VAL A 190 -15.68 -10.23 1.32
CA VAL A 190 -14.72 -11.31 1.05
C VAL A 190 -14.67 -11.73 -0.43
N PRO A 191 -15.78 -12.07 -1.12
CA PRO A 191 -15.74 -12.43 -2.54
C PRO A 191 -15.33 -11.25 -3.44
N ILE A 192 -15.72 -10.02 -3.10
CA ILE A 192 -15.34 -8.82 -3.86
C ILE A 192 -13.81 -8.62 -3.79
N PHE A 193 -13.23 -8.62 -2.59
CA PHE A 193 -11.78 -8.48 -2.41
C PHE A 193 -11.02 -9.70 -2.95
N GLY A 194 -11.57 -10.90 -2.82
CA GLY A 194 -11.04 -12.11 -3.45
C GLY A 194 -10.91 -11.93 -4.96
N PHE A 195 -11.96 -11.47 -5.64
CA PHE A 195 -11.92 -11.24 -7.08
C PHE A 195 -10.93 -10.12 -7.48
N LEU A 196 -10.93 -9.01 -6.75
CA LEU A 196 -10.04 -7.87 -7.03
C LEU A 196 -8.57 -8.25 -6.86
N LEU A 197 -8.20 -8.87 -5.73
CA LEU A 197 -6.83 -9.30 -5.47
C LEU A 197 -6.40 -10.40 -6.45
N PHE A 198 -7.28 -11.32 -6.82
CA PHE A 198 -7.00 -12.33 -7.84
C PHE A 198 -6.67 -11.69 -9.19
N ARG A 199 -7.43 -10.68 -9.61
CA ARG A 199 -7.17 -9.96 -10.88
C ARG A 199 -5.88 -9.16 -10.84
N ILE A 200 -5.56 -8.51 -9.72
CA ILE A 200 -4.30 -7.77 -9.55
C ILE A 200 -3.12 -8.74 -9.61
N GLU A 201 -3.18 -9.85 -8.88
CA GLU A 201 -2.11 -10.86 -8.87
C GLU A 201 -1.90 -11.47 -10.26
N ARG A 202 -2.97 -11.77 -11.01
CA ARG A 202 -2.85 -12.30 -12.38
C ARG A 202 -2.19 -11.32 -13.35
N GLN A 203 -2.26 -10.02 -13.09
CA GLN A 203 -1.62 -8.99 -13.93
C GLN A 203 -0.18 -8.71 -13.54
N GLN A 204 0.15 -8.77 -12.25
CA GLN A 204 1.45 -8.33 -11.72
C GLN A 204 2.39 -9.47 -11.33
N ASN A 205 1.87 -10.69 -11.11
CA ASN A 205 2.61 -11.86 -10.63
C ASN A 205 3.47 -11.58 -9.39
N THR A 206 3.02 -10.65 -8.55
CA THR A 206 3.77 -10.16 -7.39
C THR A 206 3.97 -11.22 -6.31
N LEU A 207 2.93 -12.01 -6.01
CA LEU A 207 3.02 -13.08 -5.02
C LEU A 207 3.85 -14.24 -5.55
N ALA A 208 3.82 -14.51 -6.85
CA ALA A 208 4.66 -15.55 -7.48
C ALA A 208 6.16 -15.34 -7.21
N GLY A 209 6.62 -14.08 -7.20
CA GLY A 209 8.02 -13.75 -6.93
C GLY A 209 8.44 -13.92 -5.46
N ARG A 210 7.50 -13.79 -4.51
CA ARG A 210 7.80 -13.84 -3.06
C ARG A 210 7.47 -15.18 -2.42
N PHE A 211 6.46 -15.87 -2.93
CA PHE A 211 5.97 -17.16 -2.43
C PHE A 211 5.90 -18.15 -3.61
N PRO A 212 7.02 -18.85 -3.92
CA PRO A 212 7.10 -19.69 -5.11
C PRO A 212 6.21 -20.95 -5.01
N SER A 213 5.92 -21.42 -3.79
CA SER A 213 5.07 -22.59 -3.59
C SER A 213 3.60 -22.24 -3.80
N TRP A 214 2.97 -22.93 -4.77
CA TRP A 214 1.57 -22.73 -5.14
C TRP A 214 0.62 -22.90 -3.95
N GLY A 215 0.85 -23.93 -3.12
CA GLY A 215 0.03 -24.21 -1.93
C GLY A 215 0.09 -23.10 -0.88
N VAL A 216 1.28 -22.61 -0.53
CA VAL A 216 1.43 -21.53 0.46
C VAL A 216 0.73 -20.26 -0.01
N ARG A 217 0.91 -19.92 -1.30
CA ARG A 217 0.32 -18.73 -1.91
C ARG A 217 -1.21 -18.76 -1.86
N TRP A 218 -1.84 -19.84 -2.33
CA TRP A 218 -3.29 -19.88 -2.51
C TRP A 218 -4.09 -20.39 -1.30
N ILE A 219 -3.49 -21.22 -0.44
CA ILE A 219 -4.18 -21.77 0.73
C ILE A 219 -4.04 -20.85 1.95
N PHE A 220 -2.89 -20.17 2.10
CA PHE A 220 -2.62 -19.37 3.31
C PHE A 220 -2.53 -17.87 3.02
N VAL A 221 -1.60 -17.45 2.15
CA VAL A 221 -1.30 -16.02 1.97
C VAL A 221 -2.47 -15.28 1.35
N PHE A 222 -3.04 -15.82 0.26
CA PHE A 222 -4.12 -15.17 -0.47
C PHE A 222 -5.41 -15.03 0.37
N PRO A 223 -5.93 -16.08 1.04
CA PRO A 223 -7.10 -15.93 1.91
C PRO A 223 -6.84 -14.99 3.09
N ALA A 224 -5.64 -15.04 3.69
CA ALA A 224 -5.28 -14.13 4.78
C ALA A 224 -5.29 -12.66 4.32
N MET A 225 -4.73 -12.37 3.13
CA MET A 225 -4.78 -11.03 2.55
C MET A 225 -6.21 -10.57 2.27
N VAL A 226 -7.05 -11.42 1.67
CA VAL A 226 -8.46 -11.12 1.40
C VAL A 226 -9.20 -10.79 2.69
N LEU A 227 -9.06 -11.63 3.72
CA LEU A 227 -9.68 -11.42 5.02
C LEU A 227 -9.19 -10.13 5.69
N ALA A 228 -7.88 -9.88 5.67
CA ALA A 228 -7.30 -8.67 6.23
C ALA A 228 -7.82 -7.41 5.51
N CYS A 229 -7.87 -7.42 4.18
CA CYS A 229 -8.40 -6.29 3.38
C CYS A 229 -9.88 -6.04 3.67
N SER A 230 -10.71 -7.09 3.69
CA SER A 230 -12.13 -6.98 4.00
C SER A 230 -12.35 -6.43 5.41
N LEU A 231 -11.63 -6.97 6.40
CA LEU A 231 -11.74 -6.55 7.79
C LEU A 231 -11.31 -5.08 7.96
N LEU A 232 -10.19 -4.69 7.35
CA LEU A 232 -9.67 -3.33 7.40
C LEU A 232 -10.70 -2.32 6.87
N VAL A 233 -11.32 -2.62 5.73
CA VAL A 233 -12.32 -1.75 5.11
C VAL A 233 -13.58 -1.66 5.94
N LEU A 234 -14.03 -2.76 6.53
CA LEU A 234 -15.23 -2.77 7.38
C LEU A 234 -15.00 -2.18 8.77
N LEU A 235 -13.80 -2.23 9.31
CA LEU A 235 -13.49 -1.58 10.60
C LEU A 235 -13.16 -0.09 10.43
N SER A 236 -12.73 0.33 9.23
CA SER A 236 -12.37 1.72 8.96
C SER A 236 -13.42 2.78 9.34
N PRO A 237 -14.74 2.56 9.18
CA PRO A 237 -15.75 3.56 9.53
C PRO A 237 -15.75 3.90 11.03
N TYR A 238 -15.42 2.96 11.91
CA TYR A 238 -15.33 3.22 13.35
C TYR A 238 -14.22 4.25 13.65
N GLY A 239 -13.00 4.03 13.15
CA GLY A 239 -11.89 4.97 13.36
C GLY A 239 -12.15 6.36 12.76
N TRP A 240 -12.76 6.42 11.57
CA TRP A 240 -13.15 7.69 10.97
C TRP A 240 -14.27 8.39 11.75
N SER A 241 -15.25 7.63 12.24
CA SER A 241 -16.33 8.20 13.06
C SER A 241 -15.83 8.69 14.41
N ALA A 242 -14.87 8.01 15.02
CA ALA A 242 -14.24 8.43 16.26
C ALA A 242 -13.47 9.75 16.06
N LEU A 243 -12.71 9.85 14.97
CA LEU A 243 -11.99 11.08 14.62
C LEU A 243 -12.95 12.23 14.32
N ALA A 244 -13.97 12.00 13.50
CA ALA A 244 -14.96 13.01 13.15
C ALA A 244 -15.79 13.46 14.36
N GLY A 245 -16.19 12.52 15.23
CA GLY A 245 -16.88 12.79 16.48
C GLY A 245 -16.04 13.60 17.45
N TRP A 246 -14.73 13.37 17.50
CA TRP A 246 -13.80 14.18 18.28
C TRP A 246 -13.65 15.60 17.72
N MET A 247 -13.53 15.75 16.40
CA MET A 247 -13.33 17.05 15.73
C MET A 247 -14.57 17.94 15.76
N VAL A 248 -15.75 17.37 15.51
CA VAL A 248 -17.00 18.13 15.32
C VAL A 248 -17.90 18.08 16.57
N GLY A 249 -17.60 17.20 17.53
CA GLY A 249 -18.40 17.04 18.74
C GLY A 249 -18.47 18.31 19.59
N VAL A 250 -19.65 18.57 20.13
CA VAL A 250 -19.90 19.71 21.03
C VAL A 250 -19.23 19.41 22.37
N ALA A 251 -18.33 20.30 22.80
CA ALA A 251 -17.76 20.25 24.13
C ALA A 251 -18.85 20.51 25.18
N ASP A 252 -18.77 19.86 26.34
CA ASP A 252 -19.73 19.99 27.44
C ASP A 252 -21.14 19.43 27.16
N ALA A 253 -21.22 18.34 26.40
CA ALA A 253 -22.44 17.56 26.34
C ALA A 253 -22.87 17.10 27.76
N PRO A 254 -24.19 17.04 28.04
CA PRO A 254 -24.68 16.59 29.34
C PRO A 254 -24.15 15.19 29.64
N ALA A 255 -23.79 14.97 30.90
CA ALA A 255 -23.27 13.70 31.35
C ALA A 255 -24.29 12.56 31.07
N GLN A 256 -23.83 11.51 30.41
CA GLN A 256 -24.64 10.34 30.10
C GLN A 256 -24.39 9.25 31.13
N GLN A 257 -25.46 8.58 31.57
CA GLN A 257 -25.32 7.44 32.48
C GLN A 257 -24.97 6.18 31.70
N ALA A 258 -23.97 5.47 32.16
CA ALA A 258 -23.52 4.22 31.59
C ALA A 258 -23.46 3.14 32.68
N LYS A 259 -23.78 1.91 32.32
CA LYS A 259 -23.58 0.76 33.21
C LYS A 259 -22.26 0.07 32.87
N VAL A 260 -21.43 -0.17 33.87
CA VAL A 260 -20.17 -0.90 33.69
C VAL A 260 -20.48 -2.39 33.64
N SER A 261 -20.33 -3.03 32.47
CA SER A 261 -20.59 -4.46 32.33
C SER A 261 -19.42 -5.32 32.81
N SER A 262 -18.19 -4.89 32.53
CA SER A 262 -16.99 -5.56 32.98
C SER A 262 -15.81 -4.59 33.03
N VAL A 263 -14.86 -4.86 33.92
CA VAL A 263 -13.61 -4.11 34.03
C VAL A 263 -12.49 -5.12 33.91
N GLU A 264 -11.58 -4.88 32.96
CA GLU A 264 -10.42 -5.75 32.78
C GLU A 264 -9.46 -5.58 33.95
N VAL A 265 -8.77 -6.67 34.31
CA VAL A 265 -7.68 -6.61 35.28
C VAL A 265 -6.57 -5.75 34.69
N ALA A 266 -6.12 -4.75 35.44
CA ALA A 266 -4.98 -3.92 35.05
C ALA A 266 -3.77 -4.82 34.80
N LYS A 267 -3.27 -4.82 33.57
CA LYS A 267 -2.06 -5.54 33.20
C LYS A 267 -1.04 -4.50 32.73
N PRO A 268 0.10 -4.34 33.41
CA PRO A 268 1.11 -3.39 32.98
C PRO A 268 1.57 -3.81 31.58
N LYS A 269 1.17 -3.04 30.57
CA LYS A 269 1.60 -3.23 29.19
C LYS A 269 2.48 -2.06 28.80
N TYR A 270 3.44 -2.31 27.92
CA TYR A 270 4.10 -1.23 27.19
C TYR A 270 3.08 -0.62 26.21
N GLY A 271 2.25 0.33 26.68
CA GLY A 271 1.11 0.89 25.94
C GLY A 271 0.27 1.95 26.68
N LYS A 272 -0.78 2.45 26.01
CA LYS A 272 -1.66 3.60 26.31
C LYS A 272 -2.69 3.34 27.40
N CYS A 273 -3.01 2.08 27.62
CA CYS A 273 -4.14 1.71 28.44
C CYS A 273 -3.95 0.34 29.06
N ASP A 274 -3.57 0.35 30.33
CA ASP A 274 -3.41 -0.84 31.16
C ASP A 274 -4.76 -1.42 31.58
N GLN A 275 -5.83 -0.61 31.54
CA GLN A 275 -7.15 -1.01 32.00
C GLN A 275 -8.30 -0.49 31.14
N HIS A 276 -9.11 -1.42 30.64
CA HIS A 276 -10.35 -1.09 29.92
C HIS A 276 -11.58 -1.47 30.74
N ALA A 277 -12.66 -0.70 30.57
CA ALA A 277 -13.99 -1.05 31.03
C ALA A 277 -14.92 -1.20 29.82
N ALA A 278 -15.75 -2.24 29.82
CA ALA A 278 -16.87 -2.33 28.92
C ALA A 278 -18.04 -1.54 29.53
N LEU A 279 -18.44 -0.47 28.84
CA LEU A 279 -19.56 0.38 29.24
C LEU A 279 -20.74 0.15 28.32
N VAL A 280 -21.93 0.11 28.90
CA VAL A 280 -23.20 0.05 28.17
C VAL A 280 -23.89 1.41 28.29
N ILE A 281 -23.94 2.16 27.19
CA ILE A 281 -24.57 3.49 27.09
C ILE A 281 -25.74 3.39 26.12
N ASP A 282 -26.95 3.69 26.57
CA ASP A 282 -28.17 3.55 25.76
C ASP A 282 -28.20 2.20 25.01
N GLY A 283 -27.80 1.14 25.71
CA GLY A 283 -27.64 -0.25 25.25
C GLY A 283 -26.59 -0.52 24.16
N ALA A 284 -25.84 0.48 23.69
CA ALA A 284 -24.61 0.26 22.94
C ALA A 284 -23.47 -0.13 23.90
N SER A 285 -22.76 -1.21 23.59
CA SER A 285 -21.59 -1.65 24.37
C SER A 285 -20.32 -1.17 23.70
N ALA A 286 -19.45 -0.51 24.45
CA ALA A 286 -18.15 -0.06 24.00
C ALA A 286 -17.07 -0.39 25.02
N ARG A 287 -15.89 -0.78 24.53
CA ARG A 287 -14.71 -1.02 25.35
C ARG A 287 -13.90 0.27 25.42
N ILE A 288 -13.92 0.91 26.59
CA ILE A 288 -13.30 2.21 26.80
C ILE A 288 -12.08 2.07 27.69
N CYS A 289 -11.02 2.77 27.34
CA CYS A 289 -9.87 2.93 28.21
C CYS A 289 -10.20 3.87 29.39
N ILE A 290 -10.11 3.37 30.62
CA ILE A 290 -10.44 4.14 31.84
C ILE A 290 -9.23 4.81 32.50
N GLU A 291 -8.02 4.40 32.13
CA GLU A 291 -6.78 4.94 32.69
C GLU A 291 -6.66 6.45 32.43
N GLY A 292 -6.44 7.22 33.49
CA GLY A 292 -6.33 8.68 33.42
C GLY A 292 -7.63 9.43 33.11
N ARG A 293 -8.78 8.74 33.01
CA ARG A 293 -10.11 9.33 32.77
C ARG A 293 -11.09 9.11 33.92
N SER A 294 -10.82 8.17 34.82
CA SER A 294 -11.61 7.99 36.03
C SER A 294 -11.40 9.15 37.00
N VAL A 295 -12.47 9.86 37.35
CA VAL A 295 -12.45 10.90 38.39
C VAL A 295 -13.11 10.37 39.64
N GLY A 296 -12.32 10.23 40.71
CA GLY A 296 -12.74 9.64 41.98
C GLY A 296 -12.43 8.14 42.05
N ASP A 297 -13.38 7.36 42.55
CA ASP A 297 -13.23 5.92 42.72
C ASP A 297 -13.13 5.21 41.35
N LEU A 298 -12.31 4.16 41.28
CA LEU A 298 -12.21 3.32 40.09
C LEU A 298 -13.52 2.54 39.89
N PRO A 299 -14.11 2.54 38.68
CA PRO A 299 -15.34 1.83 38.41
C PRO A 299 -15.14 0.32 38.54
N LYS A 300 -16.15 -0.36 39.10
CA LYS A 300 -16.24 -1.82 39.19
C LYS A 300 -17.37 -2.34 38.30
N ALA A 301 -17.30 -3.63 37.96
CA ALA A 301 -18.38 -4.27 37.24
C ALA A 301 -19.69 -4.18 38.05
N GLY A 302 -20.76 -3.73 37.41
CA GLY A 302 -22.07 -3.50 38.04
C GLY A 302 -22.33 -2.04 38.40
N ASP A 303 -21.30 -1.20 38.52
CA ASP A 303 -21.45 0.21 38.87
C ASP A 303 -22.18 0.99 37.77
N THR A 304 -22.90 2.04 38.18
CA THR A 304 -23.40 3.07 37.27
C THR A 304 -22.39 4.23 37.28
N VAL A 305 -21.93 4.61 36.09
CA VAL A 305 -20.98 5.71 35.92
C VAL A 305 -21.62 6.83 35.11
N SER A 306 -21.24 8.05 35.44
CA SER A 306 -21.49 9.26 34.68
C SER A 306 -20.33 9.47 33.71
N VAL A 307 -20.64 9.49 32.41
CA VAL A 307 -19.67 9.64 31.34
C VAL A 307 -19.83 11.01 30.71
N ARG A 308 -18.74 11.78 30.64
CA ARG A 308 -18.73 13.13 30.06
C ARG A 308 -17.68 13.21 28.96
N GLY A 309 -17.95 14.03 27.96
CA GLY A 309 -17.00 14.34 26.89
C GLY A 309 -17.69 15.05 25.72
N ARG A 310 -17.22 14.76 24.51
CA ARG A 310 -17.74 15.40 23.30
C ARG A 310 -18.79 14.52 22.65
N SER A 311 -20.00 15.05 22.51
CA SER A 311 -21.09 14.33 21.85
C SER A 311 -21.25 14.81 20.41
N SER A 312 -21.51 13.87 19.51
CA SER A 312 -21.79 14.10 18.10
C SER A 312 -22.88 13.14 17.63
N PHE A 313 -23.47 13.40 16.46
CA PHE A 313 -24.42 12.45 15.86
C PHE A 313 -23.82 11.06 15.60
N LEU A 314 -22.49 10.96 15.47
CA LEU A 314 -21.76 9.71 15.26
C LEU A 314 -21.56 8.91 16.56
N GLY A 315 -21.64 9.55 17.72
CA GLY A 315 -21.33 8.93 18.99
C GLY A 315 -20.73 9.88 20.03
N LEU A 316 -20.32 9.31 21.15
CA LEU A 316 -19.74 10.01 22.30
C LEU A 316 -18.24 9.72 22.41
N PHE A 317 -17.42 10.76 22.36
CA PHE A 317 -16.00 10.68 22.73
C PHE A 317 -15.84 10.92 24.23
N VAL A 318 -15.45 9.89 24.97
CA VAL A 318 -15.45 9.85 26.44
C VAL A 318 -14.21 10.49 26.99
N GLU A 319 -14.33 11.61 27.69
CA GLU A 319 -13.20 12.35 28.31
C GLU A 319 -13.08 12.07 29.82
N GLU A 320 -14.21 11.95 30.52
CA GLU A 320 -14.27 11.73 31.96
C GLU A 320 -15.25 10.60 32.28
N VAL A 321 -14.90 9.76 33.26
CA VAL A 321 -15.76 8.72 33.82
C VAL A 321 -15.82 8.90 35.34
N ARG A 322 -17.01 9.10 35.90
CA ARG A 322 -17.21 9.30 37.34
C ARG A 322 -18.21 8.29 37.89
N VAL A 323 -17.87 7.56 38.96
CA VAL A 323 -18.78 6.61 39.60
C VAL A 323 -19.92 7.38 40.28
N LEU A 324 -21.17 7.01 39.98
CA LEU A 324 -22.35 7.53 40.68
C LEU A 324 -22.62 6.62 41.88
N ARG A 325 -22.35 7.10 43.09
CA ARG A 325 -22.80 6.40 44.30
C ARG A 325 -24.31 6.46 44.35
N GLN A 326 -24.96 5.29 44.30
CA GLN A 326 -26.35 5.20 44.72
C GLN A 326 -26.37 5.48 46.23
N PRO A 327 -27.18 6.46 46.68
CA PRO A 327 -27.25 6.84 48.09
C PRO A 327 -27.76 5.71 48.98
#